data_AF-D5ER14-F1
#
_entry.id   AF-D5ER14-F1
#
_cell.length_a   1.000
_cell.length_b   1.000
_cell.length_c   1.000
_cell.angle_alpha   90.00
_cell.angle_beta   90.00
_cell.angle_gamma   90.00
#
_symmetry.space_group_name_H-M   'P 1'
#
loop_
_entity.id
_entity.type
_entity.pdbx_description
1 polymer ?
#
loop_
_entity_poly.entity_id
_entity_poly.type
_entity_poly.pdbx_seq_one_letter_code
_entity_poly.pdbx_strand_id
1 'polypeptide(L)'
;MSHAIFAVGCNSYLSNKIANLDGAENDATDIIESLTKSDFPVASGDDCKLLCSPNYSEIRSELDLLLQNEKISVFTFFFAGHGGVVDGTYYLLPRDADPKRYVFTGFCLSELFRMVSTANLNHVNIVIDACNTGGLVNDLGSLLKPEVIGKRGTFGVSILAAAASDEFALEENGQGLMTTSVLNLLSGKKKISSDNEYLDLVTIGRYISAEFKESNQAQSPTFWGFNIFGPTVFAKNPHYIAPTDAGSPKYTYIPPASKLGKILCVSENQLIDCYESIHEAKTPSKLCSILQNIYKNCNNTDDILRTSSDLLDRYLTKASETPHISHLALVNAFTTALMPYISSRGIQDEMKHLREHYLHSSESVWPQLENELNNDKNLLIPSNDGIGVLANYYTLPIRISSILGHIGQSALLSGKLSPICSNLVEALHLHYQSKFVSISDIQAAPLFCFFRSMQKCGSTDTAQKIYIRYLGDFLNNKGCVAKIDIRSNEIFPFVVQRIRQKGISSEYLERPGQLGSVLLSLASEFDQASDLDDVLHLLDKNHFNLFFPSNIIEFGLSKIPHGQNFTQQCGRDFWTVKEFTDNITQTSKTNVMITEALDQNLAQFFIMAASNTHSDRIHLSL
;
A
#
# COMPACT_ATOMS: atom_id res chain seq x y z
N MET A 1 -11.53 -26.60 -19.36
CA MET A 1 -12.81 -26.31 -20.03
C MET A 1 -12.51 -25.32 -21.14
N SER A 2 -12.98 -25.55 -22.37
CA SER A 2 -12.90 -24.51 -23.43
C SER A 2 -14.09 -23.57 -23.25
N HIS A 3 -13.79 -22.27 -23.26
CA HIS A 3 -14.73 -21.18 -23.03
C HIS A 3 -14.66 -20.25 -24.24
N ALA A 4 -15.78 -20.10 -24.95
CA ALA A 4 -15.92 -19.16 -26.05
C ALA A 4 -16.70 -17.92 -25.62
N ILE A 5 -16.33 -16.76 -26.14
CA ILE A 5 -16.94 -15.48 -25.80
C ILE A 5 -17.35 -14.77 -27.09
N PHE A 6 -18.62 -14.43 -27.21
CA PHE A 6 -19.12 -13.59 -28.28
C PHE A 6 -19.64 -12.28 -27.70
N ALA A 7 -18.92 -11.19 -27.96
CA ALA A 7 -19.26 -9.86 -27.50
C ALA A 7 -19.74 -8.99 -28.67
N VAL A 8 -20.88 -8.32 -28.48
CA VAL A 8 -21.49 -7.43 -29.47
C VAL A 8 -21.76 -6.09 -28.80
N GLY A 9 -21.27 -5.00 -29.40
CA GLY A 9 -21.57 -3.64 -28.98
C GLY A 9 -22.13 -2.86 -30.16
N CYS A 10 -23.28 -2.18 -30.01
CA CYS A 10 -23.91 -1.44 -31.11
C CYS A 10 -24.10 0.04 -30.79
N ASN A 11 -23.19 0.86 -31.31
CA ASN A 11 -23.21 2.32 -31.21
C ASN A 11 -23.98 2.96 -32.37
N SER A 12 -23.80 2.45 -33.58
CA SER A 12 -24.29 3.08 -34.82
C SER A 12 -25.48 2.37 -35.41
N TYR A 13 -26.57 3.09 -35.63
CA TYR A 13 -27.80 2.57 -36.24
C TYR A 13 -28.09 3.26 -37.57
N LEU A 14 -28.55 2.50 -38.58
CA LEU A 14 -28.91 3.03 -39.90
C LEU A 14 -30.22 3.81 -39.87
N SER A 15 -31.13 3.44 -38.98
CA SER A 15 -32.42 4.11 -38.80
C SER A 15 -32.25 5.38 -37.98
N ASN A 16 -32.62 6.52 -38.55
CA ASN A 16 -32.63 7.82 -37.84
C ASN A 16 -33.62 7.91 -36.67
N LYS A 17 -34.40 6.86 -36.42
CA LYS A 17 -35.35 6.75 -35.31
C LYS A 17 -34.76 6.06 -34.08
N ILE A 18 -33.60 5.43 -34.24
CA ILE A 18 -32.84 4.84 -33.15
C ILE A 18 -31.66 5.78 -32.93
N ALA A 19 -31.52 6.30 -31.71
CA ALA A 19 -30.40 7.16 -31.38
C ALA A 19 -29.10 6.35 -31.36
N ASN A 20 -28.02 6.92 -31.87
CA ASN A 20 -26.69 6.32 -31.69
C ASN A 20 -26.27 6.39 -30.23
N LEU A 21 -25.43 5.45 -29.83
CA LEU A 21 -24.78 5.36 -28.53
C LEU A 21 -23.27 5.55 -28.71
N ASP A 22 -22.58 5.91 -27.64
CA ASP A 22 -21.13 6.12 -27.66
C ASP A 22 -20.38 5.05 -26.85
N GLY A 23 -21.03 4.39 -25.88
CA GLY A 23 -20.37 3.45 -24.95
C GLY A 23 -20.46 1.96 -25.28
N ALA A 24 -21.46 1.51 -26.05
CA ALA A 24 -21.74 0.08 -26.21
C ALA A 24 -20.61 -0.72 -26.91
N GLU A 25 -19.90 -0.13 -27.87
CA GLU A 25 -18.72 -0.76 -28.47
C GLU A 25 -17.54 -0.88 -27.49
N ASN A 26 -17.38 0.10 -26.59
CA ASN A 26 -16.35 0.07 -25.55
C ASN A 26 -16.67 -1.02 -24.54
N ASP A 27 -17.92 -1.11 -24.08
CA ASP A 27 -18.38 -2.13 -23.14
C ASP A 27 -18.10 -3.55 -23.64
N ALA A 28 -18.43 -3.82 -24.91
CA ALA A 28 -18.17 -5.12 -25.53
C ALA A 28 -16.66 -5.43 -25.65
N THR A 29 -15.86 -4.42 -25.96
CA THR A 29 -14.40 -4.52 -26.04
C THR A 29 -13.78 -4.79 -24.66
N ASP A 30 -14.18 -4.04 -23.65
CA ASP A 30 -13.60 -4.15 -22.30
C ASP A 30 -13.94 -5.49 -21.64
N ILE A 31 -15.15 -6.02 -21.87
CA ILE A 31 -15.56 -7.34 -21.37
C ILE A 31 -14.76 -8.44 -22.04
N ILE A 32 -14.64 -8.44 -23.37
CA ILE A 32 -13.90 -9.51 -24.07
C ILE A 32 -12.42 -9.47 -23.71
N GLU A 33 -11.82 -8.28 -23.57
CA GLU A 33 -10.43 -8.14 -23.13
C GLU A 33 -10.23 -8.56 -21.68
N SER A 34 -11.15 -8.20 -20.77
CA SER A 34 -11.09 -8.62 -19.37
C SER A 34 -11.16 -10.14 -19.19
N LEU A 35 -11.91 -10.84 -20.05
CA LEU A 35 -12.05 -12.29 -19.98
C LEU A 35 -10.96 -13.08 -20.73
N THR A 36 -10.23 -12.44 -21.66
CA THR A 36 -9.22 -13.11 -22.52
C THR A 36 -7.78 -12.65 -22.31
N LYS A 37 -7.56 -11.37 -21.97
CA LYS A 37 -6.23 -10.73 -21.90
C LYS A 37 -5.86 -10.21 -20.51
N SER A 38 -6.73 -10.37 -19.51
CA SER A 38 -6.44 -9.93 -18.14
C SER A 38 -5.35 -10.78 -17.47
N ASP A 39 -4.98 -10.42 -16.23
CA ASP A 39 -4.17 -11.28 -15.38
C ASP A 39 -4.88 -12.62 -15.02
N PHE A 40 -6.19 -12.71 -15.30
CA PHE A 40 -7.07 -13.82 -14.92
C PHE A 40 -7.92 -14.33 -16.11
N PRO A 41 -7.30 -14.73 -17.24
CA PRO A 41 -8.07 -15.13 -18.41
C PRO A 41 -8.84 -16.43 -18.12
N VAL A 42 -10.09 -16.46 -18.57
CA VAL A 42 -10.98 -17.64 -18.52
C VAL A 42 -11.09 -18.34 -19.87
N ALA A 43 -10.82 -17.60 -20.96
CA ALA A 43 -10.86 -18.07 -22.34
C ALA A 43 -9.56 -17.78 -23.10
N SER A 44 -9.25 -18.59 -24.11
CA SER A 44 -8.21 -18.31 -25.10
C SER A 44 -8.79 -17.47 -26.25
N GLY A 45 -8.02 -16.50 -26.75
CA GLY A 45 -8.51 -15.54 -27.76
C GLY A 45 -9.01 -16.16 -29.07
N ASP A 46 -8.57 -17.37 -29.43
CA ASP A 46 -8.91 -18.02 -30.70
C ASP A 46 -10.38 -18.44 -30.81
N ASP A 47 -11.07 -18.67 -29.69
CA ASP A 47 -12.49 -19.06 -29.63
C ASP A 47 -13.41 -17.87 -29.26
N CYS A 48 -12.90 -16.64 -29.37
CA CYS A 48 -13.60 -15.42 -28.96
C CYS A 48 -13.81 -14.46 -30.13
N LYS A 49 -14.99 -13.84 -30.21
CA LYS A 49 -15.34 -12.91 -31.29
C LYS A 49 -15.94 -11.62 -30.74
N LEU A 50 -15.52 -10.49 -31.31
CA LEU A 50 -16.05 -9.15 -31.06
C LEU A 50 -16.68 -8.62 -32.35
N LEU A 51 -17.87 -8.04 -32.27
CA LEU A 51 -18.50 -7.27 -33.35
C LEU A 51 -18.92 -5.89 -32.86
N CYS A 52 -18.54 -4.86 -33.64
CA CYS A 52 -18.85 -3.46 -33.38
C CYS A 52 -19.89 -2.96 -34.41
N SER A 53 -21.04 -2.52 -33.92
CA SER A 53 -22.22 -2.12 -34.70
C SER A 53 -22.57 -3.07 -35.86
N PRO A 54 -22.73 -4.39 -35.60
CA PRO A 54 -23.01 -5.35 -36.66
C PRO A 54 -24.47 -5.30 -37.13
N ASN A 55 -24.69 -5.82 -38.33
CA ASN A 55 -26.02 -6.08 -38.86
C ASN A 55 -26.54 -7.44 -38.37
N TYR A 56 -27.86 -7.68 -38.47
CA TYR A 56 -28.51 -8.93 -38.04
C TYR A 56 -27.82 -10.19 -38.61
N SER A 57 -27.50 -10.18 -39.91
CA SER A 57 -26.88 -11.33 -40.58
C SER A 57 -25.48 -11.65 -40.07
N GLU A 58 -24.73 -10.64 -39.64
CA GLU A 58 -23.37 -10.81 -39.11
C GLU A 58 -23.41 -11.46 -37.73
N ILE A 59 -24.29 -10.96 -36.85
CA ILE A 59 -24.53 -11.58 -35.53
C ILE A 59 -24.92 -13.05 -35.72
N ARG A 60 -25.89 -13.31 -36.60
CA ARG A 60 -26.43 -14.66 -36.80
C ARG A 60 -25.41 -15.64 -37.36
N SER A 61 -24.57 -15.19 -38.31
CA SER A 61 -23.57 -16.03 -38.97
C SER A 61 -22.41 -16.37 -38.03
N GLU A 62 -21.90 -15.40 -37.29
CA GLU A 62 -20.79 -15.61 -36.35
C GLU A 62 -21.22 -16.48 -35.17
N LEU A 63 -22.43 -16.26 -34.64
CA LEU A 63 -22.98 -17.11 -33.59
C LEU A 63 -23.14 -18.57 -34.05
N ASP A 64 -23.57 -18.80 -35.30
CA ASP A 64 -23.68 -20.15 -35.87
C ASP A 64 -22.31 -20.84 -35.95
N LEU A 65 -21.30 -20.13 -36.45
CA LEU A 65 -19.93 -20.64 -36.57
C LEU A 65 -19.33 -21.01 -35.22
N LEU A 66 -19.50 -20.16 -34.20
CA LEU A 66 -19.01 -20.42 -32.86
C LEU A 66 -19.70 -21.64 -32.24
N LEU A 67 -21.02 -21.75 -32.36
CA LEU A 67 -21.77 -22.84 -31.73
C LEU A 67 -21.60 -24.20 -32.43
N GLN A 68 -21.07 -24.25 -33.65
CA GLN A 68 -20.71 -25.50 -34.33
C GLN A 68 -19.43 -26.15 -33.78
N ASN A 69 -18.62 -25.43 -33.00
CA ASN A 69 -17.38 -25.97 -32.45
C ASN A 69 -17.66 -26.85 -31.21
N GLU A 70 -17.69 -28.17 -31.42
CA GLU A 70 -17.96 -29.18 -30.37
C GLU A 70 -16.93 -29.20 -29.22
N LYS A 71 -15.80 -28.50 -29.34
CA LYS A 71 -14.82 -28.40 -28.25
C LYS A 71 -15.25 -27.43 -27.17
N ILE A 72 -16.14 -26.49 -27.48
CA ILE A 72 -16.59 -25.45 -26.54
C ILE A 72 -17.49 -26.10 -25.50
N SER A 73 -17.15 -25.88 -24.23
CA SER A 73 -17.94 -26.37 -23.09
C SER A 73 -18.72 -25.26 -22.38
N VAL A 74 -18.22 -24.03 -22.44
CA VAL A 74 -18.86 -22.85 -21.85
C VAL A 74 -18.94 -21.76 -22.91
N PHE A 75 -20.11 -21.15 -23.06
CA PHE A 75 -20.32 -20.05 -24.00
C PHE A 75 -20.79 -18.80 -23.25
N THR A 76 -20.16 -17.66 -23.52
CA THR A 76 -20.60 -16.35 -23.03
C THR A 76 -21.06 -15.50 -24.20
N PHE A 77 -22.30 -15.02 -24.14
CA PHE A 77 -22.82 -14.00 -25.03
C PHE A 77 -22.94 -12.68 -24.26
N PHE A 78 -22.25 -11.64 -24.72
CA PHE A 78 -22.36 -10.29 -24.20
C PHE A 78 -22.96 -9.38 -25.27
N PHE A 79 -23.97 -8.59 -24.90
CA PHE A 79 -24.54 -7.57 -25.77
C PHE A 79 -24.67 -6.25 -25.02
N ALA A 80 -24.18 -5.16 -25.63
CA ALA A 80 -24.46 -3.79 -25.23
C ALA A 80 -25.10 -3.01 -26.40
N GLY A 81 -26.16 -2.26 -26.12
CA GLY A 81 -26.84 -1.45 -27.12
C GLY A 81 -28.33 -1.23 -26.83
N HIS A 82 -29.10 -0.87 -27.84
CA HIS A 82 -30.55 -0.75 -27.68
C HIS A 82 -31.24 -2.12 -27.66
N GLY A 83 -32.29 -2.21 -26.86
CA GLY A 83 -33.16 -3.38 -26.78
C GLY A 83 -34.61 -2.98 -26.53
N GLY A 84 -35.54 -3.85 -26.88
CA GLY A 84 -36.96 -3.56 -26.73
C GLY A 84 -37.85 -4.81 -26.77
N VAL A 85 -39.01 -4.70 -26.15
CA VAL A 85 -40.04 -5.75 -26.15
C VAL A 85 -41.08 -5.44 -27.22
N VAL A 86 -41.35 -6.41 -28.09
CA VAL A 86 -42.48 -6.38 -29.05
C VAL A 86 -43.27 -7.66 -28.90
N ASP A 87 -44.58 -7.53 -28.67
CA ASP A 87 -45.52 -8.66 -28.50
C ASP A 87 -45.04 -9.70 -27.47
N GLY A 88 -44.43 -9.22 -26.38
CA GLY A 88 -43.93 -10.06 -25.29
C GLY A 88 -42.59 -10.75 -25.57
N THR A 89 -41.96 -10.50 -26.72
CA THR A 89 -40.64 -11.02 -27.08
C THR A 89 -39.58 -9.92 -27.01
N TYR A 90 -38.42 -10.21 -26.41
CA TYR A 90 -37.30 -9.28 -26.31
C TYR A 90 -36.38 -9.37 -27.53
N TYR A 91 -36.05 -8.21 -28.09
CA TYR A 91 -35.17 -8.06 -29.26
C TYR A 91 -33.98 -7.17 -28.90
N LEU A 92 -32.79 -7.66 -29.25
CA LEU A 92 -31.56 -6.88 -29.31
C LEU A 92 -31.50 -6.19 -30.65
N LEU A 93 -31.13 -4.91 -30.69
CA LEU A 93 -31.17 -4.12 -31.93
C LEU A 93 -29.79 -4.09 -32.59
N PRO A 94 -29.58 -4.77 -33.74
CA PRO A 94 -28.41 -4.58 -34.56
C PRO A 94 -28.46 -3.24 -35.32
N ARG A 95 -27.37 -2.89 -36.00
CA ARG A 95 -27.22 -1.64 -36.76
C ARG A 95 -28.32 -1.42 -37.79
N ASP A 96 -28.81 -2.48 -38.42
CA ASP A 96 -29.87 -2.46 -39.44
C ASP A 96 -31.29 -2.62 -38.87
N ALA A 97 -31.46 -2.52 -37.55
CA ALA A 97 -32.76 -2.54 -36.90
C ALA A 97 -33.68 -1.41 -37.38
N ASP A 98 -34.96 -1.75 -37.54
CA ASP A 98 -36.01 -0.84 -37.98
C ASP A 98 -37.15 -0.86 -36.94
N PRO A 99 -37.46 0.28 -36.27
CA PRO A 99 -38.51 0.33 -35.26
C PRO A 99 -39.90 -0.08 -35.72
N LYS A 100 -40.17 -0.08 -37.03
CA LYS A 100 -41.45 -0.55 -37.58
C LYS A 100 -41.45 -2.05 -37.87
N ARG A 101 -40.30 -2.70 -37.84
CA ARG A 101 -40.08 -4.09 -38.30
C ARG A 101 -39.14 -4.87 -37.38
N TYR A 102 -39.11 -4.56 -36.08
CA TYR A 102 -38.24 -5.25 -35.11
C TYR A 102 -38.36 -6.78 -35.17
N VAL A 103 -39.55 -7.32 -35.45
CA VAL A 103 -39.76 -8.78 -35.62
C VAL A 103 -38.87 -9.39 -36.73
N PHE A 104 -38.49 -8.60 -37.74
CA PHE A 104 -37.67 -9.06 -38.87
C PHE A 104 -36.22 -8.56 -38.83
N THR A 105 -35.97 -7.42 -38.18
CA THR A 105 -34.66 -6.75 -38.20
C THR A 105 -33.97 -6.73 -36.84
N GLY A 106 -34.69 -7.05 -35.77
CA GLY A 106 -34.13 -7.26 -34.43
C GLY A 106 -33.65 -8.69 -34.24
N PHE A 107 -32.61 -8.86 -33.41
CA PHE A 107 -32.13 -10.18 -33.02
C PHE A 107 -32.91 -10.67 -31.79
N CYS A 108 -33.73 -11.69 -32.00
CA CYS A 108 -34.64 -12.21 -30.99
C CYS A 108 -33.91 -13.10 -29.97
N LEU A 109 -34.17 -12.90 -28.67
CA LEU A 109 -33.52 -13.73 -27.65
C LEU A 109 -33.99 -15.20 -27.67
N SER A 110 -35.24 -15.46 -28.03
CA SER A 110 -35.73 -16.84 -28.20
C SER A 110 -34.99 -17.58 -29.33
N GLU A 111 -34.49 -16.86 -30.34
CA GLU A 111 -33.60 -17.41 -31.37
C GLU A 111 -32.25 -17.82 -30.77
N LEU A 112 -31.62 -16.94 -29.97
CA LEU A 112 -30.38 -17.26 -29.25
C LEU A 112 -30.55 -18.53 -28.40
N PHE A 113 -31.61 -18.59 -27.59
CA PHE A 113 -31.91 -19.74 -26.74
C PHE A 113 -32.05 -21.04 -27.53
N ARG A 114 -32.73 -21.00 -28.68
CA ARG A 114 -32.84 -22.17 -29.57
C ARG A 114 -31.47 -22.59 -30.10
N MET A 115 -30.65 -21.64 -30.56
CA MET A 115 -29.32 -21.95 -31.10
C MET A 115 -28.40 -22.56 -30.05
N VAL A 116 -28.35 -22.01 -28.84
CA VAL A 116 -27.52 -22.58 -27.76
C VAL A 116 -28.06 -23.94 -27.29
N SER A 117 -29.38 -24.17 -27.34
CA SER A 117 -29.97 -25.46 -26.98
C SER A 117 -29.62 -26.60 -27.94
N THR A 118 -29.26 -26.27 -29.18
CA THR A 118 -28.78 -27.24 -30.17
C THR A 118 -27.27 -27.47 -30.09
N ALA A 119 -26.55 -26.64 -29.34
CA ALA A 119 -25.11 -26.79 -29.14
C ALA A 119 -24.82 -27.72 -27.96
N ASN A 120 -23.73 -28.50 -28.05
CA ASN A 120 -23.32 -29.42 -26.98
C ASN A 120 -22.52 -28.68 -25.88
N LEU A 121 -23.18 -27.77 -25.18
CA LEU A 121 -22.59 -26.93 -24.14
C LEU A 121 -22.88 -27.49 -22.74
N ASN A 122 -22.01 -27.20 -21.78
CA ASN A 122 -22.28 -27.44 -20.36
C ASN A 122 -22.93 -26.22 -19.70
N HIS A 123 -22.52 -25.01 -20.12
CA HIS A 123 -23.03 -23.77 -19.54
C HIS A 123 -23.07 -22.61 -20.54
N VAL A 124 -24.11 -21.78 -20.42
CA VAL A 124 -24.31 -20.56 -21.21
C VAL A 124 -24.48 -19.37 -20.28
N ASN A 125 -23.61 -18.38 -20.44
CA ASN A 125 -23.67 -17.09 -19.77
C ASN A 125 -24.22 -16.05 -20.75
N ILE A 126 -25.23 -15.29 -20.37
CA ILE A 126 -25.80 -14.22 -21.18
C ILE A 126 -25.76 -12.94 -20.37
N VAL A 127 -25.09 -11.92 -20.90
CA VAL A 127 -24.98 -10.60 -20.28
C VAL A 127 -25.54 -9.56 -21.25
N ILE A 128 -26.55 -8.81 -20.82
CA ILE A 128 -27.25 -7.83 -21.66
C ILE A 128 -27.25 -6.47 -20.96
N ASP A 129 -26.49 -5.52 -21.53
CA ASP A 129 -26.48 -4.12 -21.14
C ASP A 129 -27.37 -3.31 -22.11
N ALA A 130 -28.68 -3.34 -21.85
CA ALA A 130 -29.70 -2.69 -22.68
C ALA A 130 -30.94 -2.33 -21.85
N CYS A 131 -31.79 -1.42 -22.37
CA CYS A 131 -33.03 -1.00 -21.71
C CYS A 131 -34.13 -2.08 -21.75
N ASN A 132 -35.11 -2.00 -20.83
CA ASN A 132 -36.29 -2.88 -20.77
C ASN A 132 -35.98 -4.38 -20.62
N THR A 133 -34.78 -4.75 -20.17
CA THR A 133 -34.31 -6.14 -20.13
C THR A 133 -35.10 -7.05 -19.18
N GLY A 134 -35.86 -6.52 -18.22
CA GLY A 134 -36.75 -7.35 -17.40
C GLY A 134 -37.93 -7.97 -18.17
N GLY A 135 -38.24 -7.50 -19.39
CA GLY A 135 -39.24 -8.13 -20.27
C GLY A 135 -38.85 -9.51 -20.80
N LEU A 136 -37.58 -9.89 -20.62
CA LEU A 136 -36.97 -11.18 -20.98
C LEU A 136 -37.62 -12.38 -20.27
N VAL A 137 -38.31 -12.15 -19.14
CA VAL A 137 -39.02 -13.20 -18.38
C VAL A 137 -40.04 -13.95 -19.24
N ASN A 138 -40.66 -13.28 -20.21
CA ASN A 138 -41.62 -13.91 -21.12
C ASN A 138 -40.94 -14.89 -22.10
N ASP A 139 -39.70 -14.62 -22.50
CA ASP A 139 -38.92 -15.47 -23.40
C ASP A 139 -38.32 -16.70 -22.68
N LEU A 140 -38.13 -16.63 -21.35
CA LEU A 140 -37.63 -17.75 -20.54
C LEU A 140 -38.51 -18.99 -20.64
N GLY A 141 -39.81 -18.84 -20.92
CA GLY A 141 -40.72 -19.98 -21.14
C GLY A 141 -40.27 -20.91 -22.26
N SER A 142 -39.46 -20.42 -23.21
CA SER A 142 -38.86 -21.24 -24.27
C SER A 142 -37.71 -22.14 -23.76
N LEU A 143 -36.99 -21.71 -22.72
CA LEU A 143 -35.90 -22.44 -22.06
C LEU A 143 -36.39 -23.42 -20.99
N LEU A 144 -37.47 -23.07 -20.27
CA LEU A 144 -37.99 -23.83 -19.12
C LEU A 144 -38.70 -25.15 -19.48
N LYS A 145 -38.58 -25.61 -20.72
CA LYS A 145 -39.13 -26.90 -21.16
C LYS A 145 -38.30 -28.05 -20.55
N PRO A 146 -38.92 -29.06 -19.92
CA PRO A 146 -38.21 -30.19 -19.29
C PRO A 146 -37.24 -30.92 -20.23
N GLU A 147 -37.51 -30.92 -21.53
CA GLU A 147 -36.66 -31.52 -22.56
C GLU A 147 -35.35 -30.75 -22.78
N VAL A 148 -35.30 -29.46 -22.45
CA VAL A 148 -34.18 -28.54 -22.68
C VAL A 148 -33.29 -28.40 -21.45
N ILE A 149 -33.87 -28.40 -20.24
CA ILE A 149 -33.11 -28.20 -18.99
C ILE A 149 -33.18 -29.37 -18.00
N GLY A 150 -34.14 -30.29 -18.12
CA GLY A 150 -34.48 -31.29 -17.08
C GLY A 150 -33.91 -32.70 -17.26
N LYS A 151 -33.18 -32.98 -18.35
CA LYS A 151 -32.56 -34.29 -18.61
C LYS A 151 -31.08 -34.29 -18.22
N ARG A 152 -30.52 -35.45 -17.87
CA ARG A 152 -29.07 -35.58 -17.63
C ARG A 152 -28.30 -35.19 -18.90
N GLY A 153 -27.37 -34.23 -18.78
CA GLY A 153 -26.58 -33.71 -19.91
C GLY A 153 -27.16 -32.45 -20.57
N THR A 154 -28.17 -31.82 -19.98
CA THR A 154 -28.61 -30.47 -20.38
C THR A 154 -27.66 -29.40 -19.85
N PHE A 155 -27.57 -28.28 -20.58
CA PHE A 155 -26.72 -27.14 -20.23
C PHE A 155 -27.37 -26.28 -19.13
N GLY A 156 -26.54 -25.67 -18.28
CA GLY A 156 -26.99 -24.60 -17.39
C GLY A 156 -27.04 -23.25 -18.10
N VAL A 157 -27.95 -22.37 -17.67
CA VAL A 157 -28.03 -20.99 -18.19
C VAL A 157 -27.97 -20.00 -17.04
N SER A 158 -27.10 -19.00 -17.16
CA SER A 158 -27.06 -17.85 -16.27
C SER A 158 -27.22 -16.56 -17.09
N ILE A 159 -28.06 -15.65 -16.61
CA ILE A 159 -28.39 -14.40 -17.29
C ILE A 159 -28.17 -13.23 -16.33
N LEU A 160 -27.51 -12.18 -16.80
CA LEU A 160 -27.35 -10.89 -16.11
C LEU A 160 -27.82 -9.78 -17.06
N ALA A 161 -28.71 -8.92 -16.58
CA ALA A 161 -29.35 -7.87 -17.35
C ALA A 161 -29.29 -6.53 -16.60
N ALA A 162 -28.99 -5.44 -17.31
CA ALA A 162 -28.70 -4.14 -16.69
C ALA A 162 -29.90 -3.44 -16.04
N ALA A 163 -31.12 -3.63 -16.55
CA ALA A 163 -32.30 -2.90 -16.09
C ALA A 163 -33.52 -3.82 -15.88
N ALA A 164 -34.44 -3.42 -15.00
CA ALA A 164 -35.75 -4.06 -14.89
C ALA A 164 -36.62 -3.82 -16.16
N SER A 165 -37.83 -4.38 -16.19
CA SER A 165 -38.72 -4.33 -17.37
C SER A 165 -39.23 -2.93 -17.70
N ASP A 166 -39.17 -2.03 -16.73
CA ASP A 166 -39.72 -0.67 -16.71
C ASP A 166 -38.63 0.40 -16.50
N GLU A 167 -37.36 0.02 -16.60
CA GLU A 167 -36.20 0.88 -16.37
C GLU A 167 -35.30 1.00 -17.61
N PHE A 168 -34.50 2.06 -17.63
CA PHE A 168 -33.47 2.31 -18.65
C PHE A 168 -32.10 1.93 -18.13
N ALA A 169 -31.26 1.34 -18.99
CA ALA A 169 -29.84 1.18 -18.73
C ALA A 169 -29.14 2.52 -18.94
N LEU A 170 -28.23 2.88 -18.03
CA LEU A 170 -27.55 4.18 -18.02
C LEU A 170 -26.05 4.03 -18.32
N GLU A 171 -25.49 5.05 -18.98
CA GLU A 171 -24.06 5.16 -19.30
C GLU A 171 -23.44 6.35 -18.55
N GLU A 172 -22.20 6.19 -18.07
CA GLU A 172 -21.39 7.24 -17.46
C GLU A 172 -19.99 7.23 -18.09
N ASN A 173 -19.51 8.39 -18.56
CA ASN A 173 -18.19 8.54 -19.21
C ASN A 173 -17.96 7.60 -20.41
N GLY A 174 -19.01 7.25 -21.16
CA GLY A 174 -18.91 6.38 -22.33
C GLY A 174 -18.75 4.89 -22.00
N GLN A 175 -19.23 4.47 -20.82
CA GLN A 175 -19.25 3.07 -20.38
C GLN A 175 -20.59 2.79 -19.66
N GLY A 176 -21.18 1.62 -19.89
CA GLY A 176 -22.39 1.19 -19.21
C GLY A 176 -22.17 1.03 -17.71
N LEU A 177 -23.10 1.51 -16.89
CA LEU A 177 -22.96 1.45 -15.43
C LEU A 177 -22.90 -0.01 -14.91
N MET A 178 -23.71 -0.92 -15.47
CA MET A 178 -23.63 -2.35 -15.12
C MET A 178 -22.28 -2.94 -15.56
N THR A 179 -21.90 -2.68 -16.82
CA THR A 179 -20.61 -3.13 -17.36
C THR A 179 -19.43 -2.65 -16.51
N THR A 180 -19.43 -1.39 -16.09
CA THR A 180 -18.42 -0.81 -15.19
C THR A 180 -18.31 -1.58 -13.87
N SER A 181 -19.44 -1.90 -13.22
CA SER A 181 -19.43 -2.69 -11.99
C SER A 181 -18.96 -4.13 -12.21
N VAL A 182 -19.31 -4.77 -13.34
CA VAL A 182 -18.76 -6.08 -13.72
C VAL A 182 -17.24 -6.00 -13.89
N LEU A 183 -16.73 -5.02 -14.64
CA LEU A 183 -15.29 -4.83 -14.87
C LEU A 183 -14.53 -4.55 -13.57
N ASN A 184 -15.11 -3.83 -12.62
CA ASN A 184 -14.52 -3.61 -11.29
C ASN A 184 -14.35 -4.93 -10.50
N LEU A 185 -15.27 -5.88 -10.67
CA LEU A 185 -15.17 -7.21 -10.06
C LEU A 185 -14.13 -8.09 -10.79
N LEU A 186 -14.13 -8.07 -12.13
CA LEU A 186 -13.19 -8.85 -12.95
C LEU A 186 -11.74 -8.40 -12.80
N SER A 187 -11.51 -7.09 -12.67
CA SER A 187 -10.18 -6.52 -12.42
C SER A 187 -9.71 -6.68 -10.96
N GLY A 188 -10.60 -7.13 -10.06
CA GLY A 188 -10.33 -7.27 -8.64
C GLY A 188 -10.32 -5.96 -7.85
N LYS A 189 -10.75 -4.83 -8.45
CA LYS A 189 -10.97 -3.56 -7.72
C LYS A 189 -12.01 -3.71 -6.61
N LYS A 190 -13.04 -4.54 -6.85
CA LYS A 190 -14.06 -4.94 -5.87
C LYS A 190 -13.98 -6.44 -5.59
N LYS A 191 -14.46 -6.86 -4.41
CA LYS A 191 -14.36 -8.24 -3.92
C LYS A 191 -15.71 -8.75 -3.44
N ILE A 192 -16.09 -9.94 -3.90
CA ILE A 192 -17.29 -10.66 -3.44
C ILE A 192 -16.94 -11.69 -2.36
N SER A 193 -16.08 -12.65 -2.68
CA SER A 193 -15.65 -13.73 -1.78
C SER A 193 -14.24 -14.20 -2.14
N SER A 194 -13.62 -14.99 -1.27
CA SER A 194 -12.32 -15.64 -1.54
C SER A 194 -12.41 -17.15 -1.72
N ASP A 195 -13.58 -17.73 -1.52
CA ASP A 195 -13.67 -19.16 -1.24
C ASP A 195 -13.95 -19.97 -2.52
N ASN A 196 -14.39 -19.27 -3.57
CA ASN A 196 -14.69 -19.83 -4.88
C ASN A 196 -13.62 -19.39 -5.90
N GLU A 197 -13.05 -20.35 -6.63
CA GLU A 197 -12.06 -20.09 -7.69
C GLU A 197 -12.63 -19.31 -8.86
N TYR A 198 -13.93 -19.48 -9.11
CA TYR A 198 -14.64 -18.85 -10.22
C TYR A 198 -15.81 -18.01 -9.71
N LEU A 199 -16.07 -16.91 -10.40
CA LEU A 199 -17.27 -16.10 -10.25
C LEU A 199 -18.31 -16.55 -11.28
N ASP A 200 -19.55 -16.69 -10.84
CA ASP A 200 -20.71 -16.93 -11.67
C ASP A 200 -21.59 -15.67 -11.79
N LEU A 201 -22.41 -15.60 -12.84
CA LEU A 201 -23.25 -14.43 -13.10
C LEU A 201 -24.33 -14.18 -12.03
N VAL A 202 -24.81 -15.21 -11.33
CA VAL A 202 -25.81 -15.05 -10.26
C VAL A 202 -25.18 -14.37 -9.05
N THR A 203 -23.96 -14.78 -8.70
CA THR A 203 -23.16 -14.19 -7.63
C THR A 203 -22.78 -12.75 -7.96
N ILE A 204 -22.32 -12.47 -9.18
CA ILE A 204 -22.02 -11.11 -9.66
C ILE A 204 -23.29 -10.25 -9.64
N GLY A 205 -24.39 -10.74 -10.22
CA GLY A 205 -25.65 -10.00 -10.29
C GLY A 205 -26.22 -9.67 -8.91
N ARG A 206 -26.15 -10.60 -7.96
CA ARG A 206 -26.57 -10.36 -6.57
C ARG A 206 -25.77 -9.24 -5.92
N TYR A 207 -24.45 -9.22 -6.13
CA TYR A 207 -23.58 -8.18 -5.58
C TYR A 207 -23.89 -6.80 -6.18
N ILE A 208 -23.95 -6.71 -7.51
CA ILE A 208 -24.20 -5.43 -8.21
C ILE A 208 -25.59 -4.89 -7.87
N SER A 209 -26.61 -5.75 -7.81
CA SER A 209 -27.97 -5.35 -7.45
C SER A 209 -28.05 -4.78 -6.03
N ALA A 210 -27.33 -5.37 -5.07
CA ALA A 210 -27.23 -4.83 -3.70
C ALA A 210 -26.51 -3.47 -3.69
N GLU A 211 -25.38 -3.36 -4.41
CA GLU A 211 -24.60 -2.12 -4.53
C GLU A 211 -25.43 -0.96 -5.11
N PHE A 212 -26.17 -1.21 -6.18
CA PHE A 212 -26.99 -0.18 -6.83
C PHE A 212 -28.14 0.27 -5.93
N LYS A 213 -28.72 -0.65 -5.16
CA LYS A 213 -29.73 -0.34 -4.17
C LYS A 213 -29.18 0.51 -3.02
N GLU A 214 -27.99 0.20 -2.52
CA GLU A 214 -27.33 0.99 -1.46
C GLU A 214 -26.94 2.39 -1.92
N SER A 215 -26.52 2.53 -3.18
CA SER A 215 -26.13 3.81 -3.78
C SER A 215 -27.29 4.59 -4.41
N ASN A 216 -28.54 4.14 -4.25
CA ASN A 216 -29.75 4.73 -4.83
C ASN A 216 -29.64 4.99 -6.35
N GLN A 217 -29.04 4.04 -7.08
CA GLN A 217 -28.98 4.10 -8.54
C GLN A 217 -30.37 3.98 -9.15
N ALA A 218 -30.58 4.65 -10.28
CA ALA A 218 -31.87 4.67 -10.99
C ALA A 218 -32.14 3.43 -11.85
N GLN A 219 -31.26 2.43 -11.80
CA GLN A 219 -31.37 1.17 -12.54
C GLN A 219 -31.16 -0.02 -11.59
N SER A 220 -31.85 -1.12 -11.86
CA SER A 220 -31.87 -2.32 -11.04
C SER A 220 -31.46 -3.55 -11.87
N PRO A 221 -30.18 -3.97 -11.82
CA PRO A 221 -29.72 -5.16 -12.50
C PRO A 221 -30.49 -6.40 -12.03
N THR A 222 -30.93 -7.19 -13.01
CA THR A 222 -31.66 -8.44 -12.79
C THR A 222 -30.79 -9.62 -13.18
N PHE A 223 -30.93 -10.73 -12.47
CA PHE A 223 -30.11 -11.91 -12.69
C PHE A 223 -30.92 -13.19 -12.49
N TRP A 224 -30.62 -14.20 -13.29
CA TRP A 224 -31.27 -15.51 -13.24
C TRP A 224 -30.24 -16.62 -13.40
N GLY A 225 -30.44 -17.72 -12.68
CA GLY A 225 -29.63 -18.93 -12.80
C GLY A 225 -30.52 -20.16 -12.86
N PHE A 226 -30.45 -20.87 -13.97
CA PHE A 226 -31.12 -22.15 -14.19
C PHE A 226 -30.05 -23.22 -14.33
N ASN A 227 -29.64 -23.80 -13.21
CA ASN A 227 -28.60 -24.82 -13.19
C ASN A 227 -29.05 -26.06 -12.41
N ILE A 228 -28.93 -27.22 -13.05
CA ILE A 228 -29.23 -28.54 -12.46
C ILE A 228 -27.95 -29.39 -12.34
N PHE A 229 -26.88 -29.08 -13.10
CA PHE A 229 -25.67 -29.90 -13.17
C PHE A 229 -24.38 -29.08 -13.33
N GLY A 230 -23.42 -29.32 -12.43
CA GLY A 230 -22.03 -28.84 -12.56
C GLY A 230 -21.78 -27.38 -12.10
N PRO A 231 -20.50 -26.98 -11.98
CA PRO A 231 -20.12 -25.63 -11.56
C PRO A 231 -20.39 -24.60 -12.67
N THR A 232 -20.97 -23.47 -12.30
CA THR A 232 -21.17 -22.31 -13.18
C THR A 232 -19.90 -21.45 -13.22
N VAL A 233 -19.37 -21.19 -14.41
CA VAL A 233 -18.14 -20.39 -14.58
C VAL A 233 -18.43 -19.25 -15.55
N PHE A 234 -18.29 -18.01 -15.08
CA PHE A 234 -18.28 -16.82 -15.92
C PHE A 234 -16.87 -16.22 -16.01
N ALA A 235 -16.20 -16.06 -14.88
CA ALA A 235 -14.83 -15.53 -14.82
C ALA A 235 -14.03 -16.18 -13.69
N LYS A 236 -12.70 -16.06 -13.74
CA LYS A 236 -11.85 -16.38 -12.58
C LYS A 236 -12.05 -15.33 -11.49
N ASN A 237 -12.04 -15.76 -10.24
CA ASN A 237 -12.10 -14.87 -9.08
C ASN A 237 -10.70 -14.33 -8.77
N PRO A 238 -10.43 -13.02 -8.92
CA PRO A 238 -9.12 -12.43 -8.61
C PRO A 238 -8.70 -12.64 -7.15
N HIS A 239 -9.69 -12.76 -6.25
CA HIS A 239 -9.52 -12.85 -4.81
C HIS A 239 -9.59 -14.27 -4.26
N TYR A 240 -9.57 -15.29 -5.12
CA TYR A 240 -9.58 -16.68 -4.67
C TYR A 240 -8.35 -17.03 -3.83
N ILE A 241 -8.59 -17.67 -2.70
CA ILE A 241 -7.58 -18.19 -1.79
C ILE A 241 -7.81 -19.69 -1.66
N ALA A 242 -6.81 -20.51 -1.96
CA ALA A 242 -6.94 -21.95 -1.88
C ALA A 242 -7.20 -22.37 -0.42
N PRO A 243 -7.93 -23.47 -0.14
CA PRO A 243 -8.29 -23.89 1.22
C PRO A 243 -7.10 -24.12 2.17
N THR A 244 -5.88 -24.26 1.65
CA THR A 244 -4.64 -24.32 2.44
C THR A 244 -4.20 -22.97 3.02
N ASP A 245 -4.70 -21.88 2.46
CA ASP A 245 -4.31 -20.49 2.76
C ASP A 245 -5.42 -19.74 3.54
N ALA A 246 -6.49 -20.44 3.94
CA ALA A 246 -7.70 -19.89 4.54
C ALA A 246 -7.55 -19.28 5.96
N GLY A 247 -6.32 -19.07 6.42
CA GLY A 247 -6.00 -18.55 7.74
C GLY A 247 -5.25 -17.22 7.76
N SER A 248 -4.81 -16.68 6.61
CA SER A 248 -4.03 -15.42 6.64
C SER A 248 -4.95 -14.20 6.83
N PRO A 249 -4.63 -13.29 7.77
CA PRO A 249 -5.26 -11.98 7.84
C PRO A 249 -5.11 -11.29 6.49
N LYS A 250 -6.19 -10.78 5.91
CA LYS A 250 -6.12 -10.05 4.64
C LYS A 250 -5.56 -8.64 4.88
N TYR A 251 -4.24 -8.49 4.87
CA TYR A 251 -3.56 -7.21 5.10
C TYR A 251 -3.38 -6.35 3.82
N THR A 252 -3.87 -6.81 2.66
CA THR A 252 -3.82 -6.08 1.38
C THR A 252 -5.16 -6.18 0.63
N TYR A 253 -5.53 -5.16 -0.17
CA TYR A 253 -6.63 -5.26 -1.13
C TYR A 253 -6.15 -5.72 -2.52
N ILE A 254 -4.86 -5.95 -2.70
CA ILE A 254 -4.30 -6.46 -3.95
C ILE A 254 -4.72 -7.93 -4.13
N PRO A 255 -5.34 -8.30 -5.26
CA PRO A 255 -5.82 -9.66 -5.46
C PRO A 255 -4.65 -10.68 -5.41
N PRO A 256 -4.70 -11.73 -4.57
CA PRO A 256 -3.58 -12.66 -4.38
C PRO A 256 -3.12 -13.35 -5.66
N ALA A 257 -4.06 -13.65 -6.56
CA ALA A 257 -3.76 -14.32 -7.81
C ALA A 257 -3.06 -13.39 -8.83
N SER A 258 -3.13 -12.05 -8.64
CA SER A 258 -2.51 -11.08 -9.55
C SER A 258 -0.98 -11.20 -9.53
N LYS A 259 -0.30 -10.62 -10.52
CA LYS A 259 1.16 -10.56 -10.53
C LYS A 259 1.71 -9.91 -9.26
N LEU A 260 1.09 -8.80 -8.82
CA LEU A 260 1.46 -8.11 -7.57
C LEU A 260 1.12 -8.93 -6.33
N GLY A 261 -0.05 -9.56 -6.31
CA GLY A 261 -0.47 -10.44 -5.22
C GLY A 261 0.54 -11.56 -4.97
N LYS A 262 1.06 -12.17 -6.04
CA LYS A 262 2.11 -13.21 -5.95
C LYS A 262 3.41 -12.68 -5.35
N ILE A 263 3.80 -11.45 -5.66
CA ILE A 263 4.99 -10.81 -5.05
C ILE A 263 4.76 -10.61 -3.54
N LEU A 264 3.58 -10.14 -3.16
CA LEU A 264 3.21 -9.93 -1.75
C LEU A 264 3.14 -11.23 -0.95
N CYS A 265 2.59 -12.29 -1.54
CA CYS A 265 2.50 -13.61 -0.90
C CYS A 265 3.87 -14.14 -0.45
N VAL A 266 4.95 -13.81 -1.15
CA VAL A 266 6.32 -14.22 -0.76
C VAL A 266 6.75 -13.61 0.57
N SER A 267 6.28 -12.39 0.88
CA SER A 267 6.66 -11.65 2.10
C SER A 267 5.51 -11.58 3.11
N GLU A 268 4.47 -12.39 2.94
CA GLU A 268 3.21 -12.32 3.71
C GLU A 268 3.43 -12.43 5.21
N ASN A 269 4.14 -13.48 5.66
CA ASN A 269 4.41 -13.67 7.08
C ASN A 269 5.19 -12.49 7.67
N GLN A 270 6.15 -11.92 6.93
CA GLN A 270 6.95 -10.79 7.40
C GLN A 270 6.13 -9.50 7.51
N LEU A 271 5.18 -9.29 6.59
CA LEU A 271 4.24 -8.18 6.64
C LEU A 271 3.28 -8.34 7.81
N ILE A 272 2.71 -9.52 8.02
CA ILE A 272 1.84 -9.82 9.17
C ILE A 272 2.58 -9.59 10.48
N ASP A 273 3.80 -10.11 10.62
CA ASP A 273 4.62 -9.92 11.82
C ASP A 273 4.82 -8.41 12.12
N CYS A 274 5.10 -7.61 11.10
CA CYS A 274 5.25 -6.16 11.25
C CYS A 274 3.91 -5.45 11.55
N TYR A 275 2.81 -5.96 11.02
CA TYR A 275 1.47 -5.43 11.24
C TYR A 275 1.00 -5.68 12.69
N GLU A 276 1.31 -6.85 13.25
CA GLU A 276 1.03 -7.17 14.66
C GLU A 276 1.95 -6.43 15.63
N SER A 277 3.21 -6.20 15.24
CA SER A 277 4.23 -5.51 16.05
C SER A 277 4.36 -4.02 15.76
N ILE A 278 3.29 -3.36 15.28
CA ILE A 278 3.35 -1.99 14.73
C ILE A 278 3.89 -0.93 15.70
N HIS A 279 3.77 -1.16 17.02
CA HIS A 279 4.23 -0.26 18.08
C HIS A 279 5.66 -0.54 18.56
N GLU A 280 6.32 -1.60 18.07
CA GLU A 280 7.70 -1.89 18.43
C GLU A 280 8.67 -0.94 17.72
N ALA A 281 9.69 -0.47 18.45
CA ALA A 281 10.68 0.47 17.92
C ALA A 281 11.46 -0.04 16.69
N LYS A 282 11.59 -1.36 16.53
CA LYS A 282 12.32 -1.97 15.38
C LYS A 282 11.45 -2.11 14.14
N THR A 283 10.12 -2.02 14.25
CA THR A 283 9.18 -2.31 13.16
C THR A 283 9.36 -1.41 11.94
N PRO A 284 9.55 -0.08 12.07
CA PRO A 284 9.78 0.79 10.91
C PRO A 284 10.96 0.34 10.03
N SER A 285 12.10 0.01 10.65
CA SER A 285 13.30 -0.44 9.92
C SER A 285 13.12 -1.80 9.23
N LYS A 286 12.41 -2.73 9.88
CA LYS A 286 12.07 -4.05 9.31
C LYS A 286 11.12 -3.89 8.14
N LEU A 287 10.05 -3.11 8.32
CA LEU A 287 9.07 -2.82 7.28
C LEU A 287 9.72 -2.17 6.06
N CYS A 288 10.59 -1.17 6.27
CA CYS A 288 11.33 -0.54 5.18
C CYS A 288 12.12 -1.56 4.35
N SER A 289 12.80 -2.50 5.01
CA SER A 289 13.57 -3.56 4.35
C SER A 289 12.67 -4.53 3.56
N ILE A 290 11.50 -4.88 4.10
CA ILE A 290 10.50 -5.73 3.42
C ILE A 290 9.95 -5.01 2.19
N LEU A 291 9.55 -3.75 2.34
CA LEU A 291 9.04 -2.91 1.24
C LEU A 291 10.06 -2.78 0.12
N GLN A 292 11.34 -2.53 0.41
CA GLN A 292 12.39 -2.49 -0.61
C GLN A 292 12.51 -3.80 -1.38
N ASN A 293 12.40 -4.95 -0.70
CA ASN A 293 12.42 -6.25 -1.36
C ASN A 293 11.19 -6.44 -2.28
N ILE A 294 10.01 -6.00 -1.84
CA ILE A 294 8.79 -6.05 -2.65
C ILE A 294 8.93 -5.14 -3.88
N TYR A 295 9.32 -3.88 -3.68
CA TYR A 295 9.44 -2.89 -4.76
C TYR A 295 10.48 -3.28 -5.81
N LYS A 296 11.56 -3.94 -5.40
CA LYS A 296 12.56 -4.48 -6.33
C LYS A 296 11.99 -5.54 -7.28
N ASN A 297 10.94 -6.24 -6.87
CA ASN A 297 10.30 -7.28 -7.66
C ASN A 297 9.07 -6.77 -8.45
N CYS A 298 8.64 -5.52 -8.25
CA CYS A 298 7.59 -4.88 -9.06
C CYS A 298 8.08 -4.62 -10.49
N ASN A 299 7.18 -4.67 -11.47
CA ASN A 299 7.57 -4.55 -12.89
C ASN A 299 7.78 -3.10 -13.33
N ASN A 300 7.06 -2.16 -12.71
CA ASN A 300 7.05 -0.76 -13.08
C ASN A 300 6.78 0.12 -11.84
N THR A 301 6.82 1.43 -12.03
CA THR A 301 6.62 2.38 -10.94
C THR A 301 5.17 2.45 -10.46
N ASP A 302 4.19 2.20 -11.32
CA ASP A 302 2.76 2.23 -10.95
C ASP A 302 2.42 1.06 -10.02
N ASP A 303 3.04 -0.10 -10.24
CA ASP A 303 2.99 -1.28 -9.37
C ASP A 303 3.57 -0.96 -7.98
N ILE A 304 4.68 -0.22 -7.92
CA ILE A 304 5.28 0.25 -6.65
C ILE A 304 4.32 1.19 -5.92
N LEU A 305 3.78 2.20 -6.62
CA LEU A 305 2.85 3.18 -6.05
C LEU A 305 1.58 2.50 -5.52
N ARG A 306 0.97 1.61 -6.31
CA ARG A 306 -0.21 0.84 -5.91
C ARG A 306 0.06 0.00 -4.67
N THR A 307 1.20 -0.69 -4.64
CA THR A 307 1.59 -1.53 -3.50
C THR A 307 1.85 -0.68 -2.25
N SER A 308 2.57 0.43 -2.41
CA SER A 308 2.87 1.37 -1.32
C SER A 308 1.60 1.95 -0.72
N SER A 309 0.69 2.45 -1.57
CA SER A 309 -0.56 3.08 -1.14
C SER A 309 -1.47 2.08 -0.41
N ASP A 310 -1.66 0.88 -0.96
CA ASP A 310 -2.50 -0.17 -0.37
C ASP A 310 -1.98 -0.62 1.01
N LEU A 311 -0.69 -0.90 1.12
CA LEU A 311 -0.09 -1.29 2.38
C LEU A 311 -0.11 -0.13 3.37
N LEU A 312 0.24 1.09 2.95
CA LEU A 312 0.26 2.25 3.84
C LEU A 312 -1.12 2.49 4.47
N ASP A 313 -2.19 2.53 3.68
CA ASP A 313 -3.56 2.71 4.18
C ASP A 313 -3.91 1.69 5.28
N ARG A 314 -3.52 0.42 5.09
CA ARG A 314 -3.76 -0.66 6.04
C ARG A 314 -2.98 -0.49 7.33
N TYR A 315 -1.69 -0.22 7.25
CA TYR A 315 -0.84 0.00 8.43
C TYR A 315 -1.27 1.25 9.20
N LEU A 316 -1.65 2.32 8.50
CA LEU A 316 -2.12 3.55 9.14
C LEU A 316 -3.50 3.39 9.78
N THR A 317 -4.41 2.63 9.16
CA THR A 317 -5.69 2.27 9.77
C THR A 317 -5.47 1.55 11.10
N LYS A 318 -4.53 0.60 11.13
CA LYS A 318 -4.16 -0.11 12.37
C LYS A 318 -3.53 0.82 13.41
N ALA A 319 -2.57 1.64 12.98
CA ALA A 319 -1.90 2.59 13.87
C ALA A 319 -2.85 3.63 14.47
N SER A 320 -3.95 3.95 13.78
CA SER A 320 -4.98 4.88 14.25
C SER A 320 -5.82 4.34 15.41
N GLU A 321 -5.86 3.01 15.62
CA GLU A 321 -6.56 2.40 16.76
C GLU A 321 -5.93 2.79 18.10
N THR A 322 -4.63 3.07 18.12
CA THR A 322 -3.88 3.54 19.30
C THR A 322 -2.88 4.62 18.85
N PRO A 323 -3.32 5.89 18.79
CA PRO A 323 -2.49 6.94 18.23
C PRO A 323 -1.23 7.13 19.08
N HIS A 324 -0.09 6.80 18.46
CA HIS A 324 1.25 6.89 19.03
C HIS A 324 2.17 7.36 17.90
N ILE A 325 3.44 7.67 18.22
CA ILE A 325 4.43 8.06 17.20
C ILE A 325 4.65 7.00 16.10
N SER A 326 4.12 5.79 16.28
CA SER A 326 4.12 4.69 15.30
C SER A 326 3.53 5.13 13.95
N HIS A 327 2.49 5.97 13.94
CA HIS A 327 1.90 6.49 12.69
C HIS A 327 2.94 7.28 11.89
N LEU A 328 3.65 8.19 12.56
CA LEU A 328 4.73 8.99 11.96
C LEU A 328 5.91 8.12 11.52
N ALA A 329 6.26 7.11 12.33
CA ALA A 329 7.35 6.18 12.03
C ALA A 329 7.05 5.30 10.81
N LEU A 330 5.79 4.89 10.60
CA LEU A 330 5.37 4.16 9.40
C LEU A 330 5.50 5.03 8.17
N VAL A 331 5.00 6.27 8.19
CA VAL A 331 5.15 7.21 7.06
C VAL A 331 6.62 7.38 6.69
N ASN A 332 7.51 7.48 7.69
CA ASN A 332 8.96 7.53 7.46
C ASN A 332 9.50 6.25 6.81
N ALA A 333 9.05 5.06 7.23
CA ALA A 333 9.48 3.79 6.65
C ALA A 333 9.09 3.66 5.17
N PHE A 334 7.85 4.03 4.82
CA PHE A 334 7.38 4.06 3.43
C PHE A 334 8.13 5.10 2.60
N THR A 335 8.30 6.32 3.13
CA THR A 335 9.08 7.38 2.48
C THR A 335 10.51 6.92 2.18
N THR A 336 11.15 6.26 3.14
CA THR A 336 12.52 5.75 3.01
C THR A 336 12.60 4.63 1.97
N ALA A 337 11.61 3.73 1.91
CA ALA A 337 11.57 2.62 0.96
C ALA A 337 11.32 3.05 -0.49
N LEU A 338 10.56 4.14 -0.70
CA LEU A 338 10.28 4.68 -2.04
C LEU A 338 11.44 5.47 -2.63
N MET A 339 12.36 5.94 -1.79
CA MET A 339 13.38 6.90 -2.21
C MET A 339 14.29 6.43 -3.35
N PRO A 340 14.72 5.15 -3.44
CA PRO A 340 15.50 4.67 -4.59
C PRO A 340 14.83 4.88 -5.95
N TYR A 341 13.52 5.13 -5.98
CA TYR A 341 12.69 5.31 -7.17
C TYR A 341 12.32 6.78 -7.47
N ILE A 342 12.93 7.74 -6.76
CA ILE A 342 12.63 9.19 -6.87
C ILE A 342 12.79 9.79 -8.28
N SER A 343 13.49 9.10 -9.18
CA SER A 343 13.64 9.56 -10.58
C SER A 343 12.30 9.58 -11.34
N SER A 344 11.29 8.84 -10.87
CA SER A 344 9.94 8.86 -11.45
C SER A 344 9.10 10.02 -10.92
N ARG A 345 8.40 10.73 -11.80
CA ARG A 345 7.50 11.82 -11.43
C ARG A 345 6.39 11.37 -10.47
N GLY A 346 5.80 10.19 -10.70
CA GLY A 346 4.76 9.65 -9.82
C GLY A 346 5.24 9.43 -8.37
N ILE A 347 6.50 9.01 -8.20
CA ILE A 347 7.11 8.82 -6.87
C ILE A 347 7.40 10.17 -6.20
N GLN A 348 7.82 11.18 -6.97
CA GLN A 348 8.02 12.52 -6.43
C GLN A 348 6.71 13.12 -5.92
N ASP A 349 5.61 12.93 -6.65
CA ASP A 349 4.30 13.42 -6.24
C ASP A 349 3.78 12.64 -5.03
N GLU A 350 3.95 11.31 -4.99
CA GLU A 350 3.65 10.49 -3.80
C GLU A 350 4.46 10.93 -2.58
N MET A 351 5.76 11.24 -2.72
CA MET A 351 6.57 11.72 -1.60
C MET A 351 6.14 13.09 -1.07
N LYS A 352 5.59 13.97 -1.92
CA LYS A 352 4.95 15.21 -1.46
C LYS A 352 3.70 14.90 -0.64
N HIS A 353 2.86 13.98 -1.12
CA HIS A 353 1.69 13.53 -0.38
C HIS A 353 2.06 12.90 0.97
N LEU A 354 3.09 12.06 1.04
CA LEU A 354 3.59 11.49 2.30
C LEU A 354 4.11 12.56 3.26
N ARG A 355 4.76 13.62 2.75
CA ARG A 355 5.21 14.75 3.56
C ARG A 355 4.03 15.52 4.16
N GLU A 356 3.02 15.82 3.34
CA GLU A 356 1.79 16.49 3.80
C GLU A 356 1.04 15.62 4.81
N HIS A 357 0.96 14.33 4.54
CA HIS A 357 0.34 13.34 5.43
C HIS A 357 1.08 13.23 6.76
N TYR A 358 2.42 13.25 6.77
CA TYR A 358 3.22 13.29 7.99
C TYR A 358 2.89 14.54 8.82
N LEU A 359 2.88 15.72 8.19
CA LEU A 359 2.57 16.98 8.85
C LEU A 359 1.16 16.95 9.45
N HIS A 360 0.17 16.56 8.66
CA HIS A 360 -1.22 16.47 9.11
C HIS A 360 -1.38 15.46 10.27
N SER A 361 -0.75 14.29 10.16
CA SER A 361 -0.76 13.27 11.23
C SER A 361 -0.09 13.79 12.50
N SER A 362 0.93 14.64 12.37
CA SER A 362 1.61 15.22 13.53
C SER A 362 0.72 16.21 14.31
N GLU A 363 -0.25 16.85 13.65
CA GLU A 363 -1.22 17.76 14.28
C GLU A 363 -2.18 17.04 15.23
N SER A 364 -2.40 15.73 15.05
CA SER A 364 -3.21 14.91 15.97
C SER A 364 -2.36 14.17 17.00
N VAL A 365 -1.23 13.58 16.59
CA VAL A 365 -0.36 12.76 17.45
C VAL A 365 0.20 13.55 18.62
N TRP A 366 0.68 14.78 18.40
CA TRP A 366 1.31 15.56 19.47
C TRP A 366 0.35 16.02 20.57
N PRO A 367 -0.81 16.64 20.28
CA PRO A 367 -1.74 17.00 21.33
C PRO A 367 -2.26 15.80 22.13
N GLN A 368 -2.44 14.65 21.47
CA GLN A 368 -2.83 13.43 22.17
C GLN A 368 -1.74 12.96 23.13
N LEU A 369 -0.49 12.86 22.66
CA LEU A 369 0.63 12.44 23.51
C LEU A 369 0.85 13.42 24.67
N GLU A 370 0.66 14.73 24.44
CA GLU A 370 0.74 15.75 25.49
C GLU A 370 -0.32 15.51 26.58
N ASN A 371 -1.57 15.31 26.16
CA ASN A 371 -2.67 15.03 27.08
C ASN A 371 -2.44 13.72 27.87
N GLU A 372 -2.03 12.65 27.20
CA GLU A 372 -1.73 11.37 27.85
C GLU A 372 -0.58 11.49 28.85
N LEU A 373 0.50 12.19 28.50
CA LEU A 373 1.67 12.37 29.36
C LEU A 373 1.35 13.24 30.59
N ASN A 374 0.48 14.24 30.43
CA ASN A 374 0.00 15.07 31.53
C ASN A 374 -0.90 14.27 32.49
N ASN A 375 -1.67 13.30 31.99
CA ASN A 375 -2.53 12.44 32.79
C ASN A 375 -1.76 11.29 33.47
N ASP A 376 -0.76 10.72 32.79
CA ASP A 376 0.12 9.68 33.33
C ASP A 376 1.60 10.03 33.15
N LYS A 377 2.23 10.42 34.27
CA LYS A 377 3.66 10.74 34.30
C LYS A 377 4.55 9.54 33.95
N ASN A 378 4.04 8.32 34.07
CA ASN A 378 4.73 7.08 33.73
C ASN A 378 4.29 6.50 32.39
N LEU A 379 3.60 7.26 31.54
CA LEU A 379 3.09 6.80 30.23
C LEU A 379 4.13 6.02 29.40
N LEU A 380 5.39 6.48 29.39
CA LEU A 380 6.45 5.86 28.60
C LEU A 380 7.03 4.60 29.26
N ILE A 381 6.53 4.18 30.42
CA ILE A 381 6.94 2.99 31.16
C ILE A 381 5.77 2.01 31.13
N PRO A 382 5.77 0.99 30.23
CA PRO A 382 4.65 0.08 30.10
C PRO A 382 4.37 -0.65 31.42
N SER A 383 3.13 -0.62 31.88
CA SER A 383 2.69 -1.15 33.18
C SER A 383 2.29 -2.63 33.16
N ASN A 384 2.14 -3.25 31.97
CA ASN A 384 1.18 -4.35 31.83
C ASN A 384 1.60 -5.77 32.21
N ASP A 385 2.86 -6.13 32.53
CA ASP A 385 3.15 -7.56 32.80
C ASP A 385 4.12 -7.90 33.93
N GLY A 386 4.72 -6.94 34.64
CA GLY A 386 5.67 -7.21 35.74
C GLY A 386 7.00 -7.88 35.31
N ILE A 387 7.03 -8.62 34.20
CA ILE A 387 8.16 -9.35 33.62
C ILE A 387 9.09 -8.39 32.84
N GLY A 388 8.59 -7.22 32.41
CA GLY A 388 9.31 -6.26 31.55
C GLY A 388 9.88 -5.01 32.23
N VAL A 389 9.71 -4.82 33.53
CA VAL A 389 10.15 -3.56 34.21
C VAL A 389 11.66 -3.34 34.07
N LEU A 390 12.45 -4.42 34.14
CA LEU A 390 13.91 -4.34 33.98
C LEU A 390 14.34 -3.98 32.56
N ALA A 391 13.54 -4.32 31.53
CA ALA A 391 13.86 -3.98 30.16
C ALA A 391 13.87 -2.44 29.95
N ASN A 392 13.07 -1.70 30.72
CA ASN A 392 12.99 -0.25 30.63
C ASN A 392 14.30 0.47 31.04
N TYR A 393 15.21 -0.17 31.77
CA TYR A 393 16.55 0.41 31.99
C TYR A 393 17.32 0.60 30.67
N TYR A 394 16.98 -0.18 29.63
CA TYR A 394 17.57 -0.11 28.31
C TYR A 394 16.63 0.54 27.28
N THR A 395 15.35 0.16 27.27
CA THR A 395 14.41 0.56 26.20
C THR A 395 13.81 1.95 26.38
N LEU A 396 13.69 2.46 27.61
CA LEU A 396 13.08 3.78 27.86
C LEU A 396 13.93 4.93 27.30
N PRO A 397 15.26 5.00 27.51
CA PRO A 397 16.10 6.04 26.89
C PRO A 397 15.99 6.05 25.36
N ILE A 398 15.95 4.87 24.73
CA ILE A 398 15.81 4.71 23.28
C ILE A 398 14.45 5.26 22.79
N ARG A 399 13.37 4.95 23.52
CA ARG A 399 12.03 5.45 23.20
C ARG A 399 11.95 6.96 23.31
N ILE A 400 12.53 7.54 24.36
CA ILE A 400 12.59 9.00 24.55
C ILE A 400 13.35 9.65 23.40
N SER A 401 14.53 9.15 23.02
CA SER A 401 15.27 9.70 21.87
C SER A 401 14.50 9.60 20.56
N SER A 402 13.72 8.53 20.35
CA SER A 402 12.87 8.38 19.17
C SER A 402 11.75 9.43 19.14
N ILE A 403 11.06 9.68 20.26
CA ILE A 403 10.06 10.75 20.38
C ILE A 403 10.68 12.11 20.08
N LEU A 404 11.85 12.41 20.66
CA LEU A 404 12.59 13.65 20.40
C LEU A 404 12.95 13.80 18.92
N GLY A 405 13.41 12.72 18.26
CA GLY A 405 13.73 12.74 16.83
C GLY A 405 12.53 13.08 15.94
N HIS A 406 11.35 12.55 16.26
CA HIS A 406 10.11 12.89 15.54
C HIS A 406 9.62 14.32 15.84
N ILE A 407 9.76 14.81 17.07
CA ILE A 407 9.51 16.23 17.41
C ILE A 407 10.44 17.13 16.57
N GLY A 408 11.72 16.78 16.48
CA GLY A 408 12.69 17.47 15.65
C GLY A 408 12.32 17.47 14.18
N GLN A 409 11.84 16.34 13.64
CA GLN A 409 11.35 16.26 12.27
C GLN A 409 10.12 17.15 12.04
N SER A 410 9.12 17.11 12.92
CA SER A 410 7.94 17.98 12.82
C SER A 410 8.32 19.47 12.86
N ALA A 411 9.21 19.87 13.78
CA ALA A 411 9.65 21.26 13.91
C ALA A 411 10.42 21.76 12.68
N LEU A 412 11.25 20.91 12.07
CA LEU A 412 12.03 21.26 10.89
C LEU A 412 11.15 21.41 9.66
N LEU A 413 10.19 20.50 9.48
CA LEU A 413 9.27 20.52 8.34
C LEU A 413 8.29 21.69 8.39
N SER A 414 7.87 22.11 9.58
CA SER A 414 7.02 23.28 9.81
C SER A 414 7.82 24.60 9.87
N GLY A 415 9.16 24.53 9.95
CA GLY A 415 10.07 25.65 10.14
C GLY A 415 10.07 26.25 11.56
N LYS A 416 9.29 25.72 12.50
CA LYS A 416 9.22 26.19 13.89
C LYS A 416 8.78 25.09 14.85
N LEU A 417 9.26 25.16 16.09
CA LEU A 417 8.72 24.32 17.16
C LEU A 417 7.31 24.78 17.52
N SER A 418 6.32 23.89 17.42
CA SER A 418 4.94 24.22 17.83
C SER A 418 4.84 24.34 19.36
N PRO A 419 3.88 25.12 19.90
CA PRO A 419 3.70 25.22 21.34
C PRO A 419 3.46 23.87 22.02
N ILE A 420 2.68 22.99 21.39
CA ILE A 420 2.41 21.62 21.86
C ILE A 420 3.71 20.80 21.95
N CYS A 421 4.53 20.83 20.89
CA CYS A 421 5.82 20.14 20.90
C CYS A 421 6.77 20.73 21.94
N SER A 422 6.76 22.06 22.13
CA SER A 422 7.54 22.72 23.18
C SER A 422 7.13 22.23 24.57
N ASN A 423 5.83 22.22 24.86
CA ASN A 423 5.30 21.72 26.14
C ASN A 423 5.64 20.24 26.35
N LEU A 424 5.58 19.42 25.30
CA LEU A 424 5.99 18.02 25.35
C LEU A 424 7.46 17.87 25.73
N VAL A 425 8.36 18.64 25.11
CA VAL A 425 9.79 18.62 25.44
C VAL A 425 10.01 19.02 26.90
N GLU A 426 9.28 20.03 27.40
CA GLU A 426 9.31 20.43 28.81
C GLU A 426 8.77 19.34 29.75
N ALA A 427 7.65 18.70 29.40
CA ALA A 427 7.06 17.62 30.18
C ALA A 427 7.99 16.39 30.23
N LEU A 428 8.61 16.03 29.10
CA LEU A 428 9.64 15.00 29.04
C LEU A 428 10.84 15.37 29.91
N HIS A 429 11.30 16.62 29.87
CA HIS A 429 12.37 17.08 30.73
C HIS A 429 12.00 16.96 32.22
N LEU A 430 10.80 17.42 32.60
CA LEU A 430 10.32 17.41 33.97
C LEU A 430 10.18 15.99 34.54
N HIS A 431 9.58 15.07 33.79
CA HIS A 431 9.22 13.74 34.27
C HIS A 431 10.33 12.69 34.02
N TYR A 432 11.14 12.85 32.98
CA TYR A 432 12.11 11.85 32.54
C TYR A 432 13.57 12.34 32.54
N GLN A 433 13.88 13.47 33.18
CA GLN A 433 15.25 14.02 33.23
C GLN A 433 16.37 13.01 33.60
N SER A 434 16.09 12.02 34.46
CA SER A 434 17.07 11.00 34.86
C SER A 434 17.27 9.88 33.82
N LYS A 435 16.50 9.91 32.73
CA LYS A 435 16.43 8.88 31.67
C LYS A 435 17.00 9.35 30.34
N PHE A 436 17.44 10.60 30.23
CA PHE A 436 18.28 11.07 29.13
C PHE A 436 19.68 10.48 29.25
N VAL A 437 19.80 9.21 28.86
CA VAL A 437 20.96 8.34 29.03
C VAL A 437 21.40 7.85 27.64
N SER A 438 22.70 7.91 27.39
CA SER A 438 23.37 7.46 26.16
C SER A 438 23.67 5.96 26.28
N ILE A 439 22.65 5.11 26.10
CA ILE A 439 22.72 3.67 26.37
C ILE A 439 23.09 2.85 25.14
N SER A 440 22.73 3.28 23.93
CA SER A 440 22.93 2.53 22.68
C SER A 440 23.13 3.45 21.48
N ASP A 441 23.90 2.98 20.51
CA ASP A 441 24.18 3.72 19.27
C ASP A 441 22.94 3.97 18.42
N ILE A 442 21.85 3.20 18.63
CA ILE A 442 20.55 3.42 17.98
C ILE A 442 19.99 4.84 18.21
N GLN A 443 20.44 5.52 19.27
CA GLN A 443 19.99 6.87 19.63
C GLN A 443 20.67 7.97 18.79
N ALA A 444 21.72 7.65 18.02
CA ALA A 444 22.54 8.63 17.32
C ALA A 444 21.72 9.50 16.35
N ALA A 445 21.03 8.87 15.38
CA ALA A 445 20.27 9.61 14.38
C ALA A 445 19.07 10.39 14.96
N PRO A 446 18.19 9.83 15.81
CA PRO A 446 17.09 10.58 16.40
C PRO A 446 17.53 11.78 17.24
N LEU A 447 18.62 11.64 18.01
CA LEU A 447 19.18 12.76 18.79
C LEU A 447 19.78 13.83 17.89
N PHE A 448 20.51 13.44 16.85
CA PHE A 448 21.03 14.39 15.87
C PHE A 448 19.91 15.19 15.22
N CYS A 449 18.87 14.51 14.75
CA CYS A 449 17.65 15.12 14.19
C CYS A 449 17.01 16.11 15.16
N PHE A 450 16.82 15.73 16.42
CA PHE A 450 16.23 16.61 17.44
C PHE A 450 17.06 17.87 17.66
N PHE A 451 18.34 17.71 18.02
CA PHE A 451 19.17 18.83 18.43
C PHE A 451 19.45 19.81 17.29
N ARG A 452 19.67 19.31 16.07
CA ARG A 452 19.81 20.17 14.88
C ARG A 452 18.56 20.96 14.60
N SER A 453 17.39 20.33 14.67
CA SER A 453 16.13 21.04 14.49
C SER A 453 15.91 22.11 15.55
N MET A 454 16.24 21.84 16.82
CA MET A 454 16.08 22.82 17.90
C MET A 454 16.97 24.04 17.70
N GLN A 455 18.23 23.83 17.27
CA GLN A 455 19.15 24.91 16.90
C GLN A 455 18.61 25.74 15.73
N LYS A 456 18.15 25.09 14.65
CA LYS A 456 17.58 25.79 13.48
C LYS A 456 16.30 26.57 13.81
N CYS A 457 15.47 26.07 14.72
CA CYS A 457 14.26 26.75 15.16
C CYS A 457 14.51 27.78 16.28
N GLY A 458 15.75 27.97 16.74
CA GLY A 458 16.10 28.90 17.82
C GLY A 458 15.55 28.52 19.21
N SER A 459 15.15 27.27 19.41
CA SER A 459 14.54 26.77 20.66
C SER A 459 15.57 25.98 21.47
N THR A 460 16.53 26.67 22.09
CA THR A 460 17.76 26.04 22.60
C THR A 460 17.81 25.78 24.10
N ASP A 461 17.11 26.52 24.97
CA ASP A 461 17.29 26.43 26.43
C ASP A 461 17.07 25.01 26.99
N THR A 462 15.89 24.44 26.78
CA THR A 462 15.59 23.08 27.27
C THR A 462 16.32 22.02 26.45
N ALA A 463 16.56 22.25 25.17
CA ALA A 463 17.38 21.36 24.34
C ALA A 463 18.81 21.26 24.88
N GLN A 464 19.41 22.37 25.32
CA GLN A 464 20.75 22.41 25.93
C GLN A 464 20.78 21.60 27.24
N LYS A 465 19.78 21.76 28.11
CA LYS A 465 19.67 20.97 29.36
C LYS A 465 19.57 19.47 29.08
N ILE A 466 18.84 19.07 28.03
CA ILE A 466 18.73 17.67 27.60
C ILE A 466 20.06 17.19 27.02
N TYR A 467 20.70 17.99 26.16
CA TYR A 467 21.99 17.69 25.54
C TYR A 467 23.08 17.41 26.59
N ILE A 468 23.21 18.30 27.58
CA ILE A 468 24.19 18.17 28.67
C ILE A 468 24.03 16.84 29.42
N ARG A 469 22.79 16.35 29.58
CA ARG A 469 22.55 15.06 30.25
C ARG A 469 23.01 13.87 29.43
N TYR A 470 22.72 13.85 28.12
CA TYR A 470 23.22 12.80 27.23
C TYR A 470 24.75 12.81 27.15
N LEU A 471 25.36 14.00 27.02
CA LEU A 471 26.81 14.16 26.99
C LEU A 471 27.43 13.72 28.32
N GLY A 472 26.88 14.16 29.45
CA GLY A 472 27.35 13.79 30.78
C GLY A 472 27.27 12.29 31.04
N ASP A 473 26.16 11.63 30.68
CA ASP A 473 26.05 10.18 30.80
C ASP A 473 27.04 9.44 29.88
N PHE A 474 27.23 9.92 28.66
CA PHE A 474 28.21 9.34 27.73
C PHE A 474 29.64 9.41 28.30
N LEU A 475 30.04 10.57 28.83
CA LEU A 475 31.34 10.80 29.46
C LEU A 475 31.53 9.97 30.73
N ASN A 476 30.52 9.95 31.62
CA ASN A 476 30.56 9.19 32.87
C ASN A 476 30.75 7.70 32.63
N ASN A 477 30.25 7.19 31.50
CA ASN A 477 30.40 5.79 31.07
C ASN A 477 31.57 5.59 30.09
N LYS A 478 32.49 6.57 29.95
CA LYS A 478 33.68 6.50 29.09
C LYS A 478 33.36 6.12 27.64
N GLY A 479 32.24 6.60 27.12
CA GLY A 479 31.74 6.29 25.79
C GLY A 479 31.26 4.85 25.58
N CYS A 480 31.00 4.09 26.66
CA CYS A 480 30.52 2.71 26.55
C CYS A 480 29.00 2.67 26.29
N VAL A 481 28.64 2.45 25.03
CA VAL A 481 27.26 2.32 24.56
C VAL A 481 27.07 0.99 23.82
N ALA A 482 25.85 0.44 23.89
CA ALA A 482 25.53 -0.83 23.24
C ALA A 482 25.43 -0.70 21.73
N LYS A 483 25.84 -1.77 21.03
CA LYS A 483 25.67 -1.92 19.60
C LYS A 483 24.21 -1.97 19.15
N ILE A 484 23.94 -1.54 17.92
CA ILE A 484 22.57 -1.44 17.36
C ILE A 484 21.87 -2.82 17.35
N ASP A 485 22.63 -3.89 17.10
CA ASP A 485 22.14 -5.26 16.93
C ASP A 485 22.31 -6.14 18.19
N ILE A 486 22.47 -5.56 19.38
CA ILE A 486 22.59 -6.32 20.63
C ILE A 486 21.42 -7.30 20.82
N ARG A 487 21.74 -8.56 21.17
CA ARG A 487 20.72 -9.60 21.34
C ARG A 487 19.99 -9.41 22.67
N SER A 488 18.71 -9.79 22.71
CA SER A 488 17.87 -9.58 23.91
C SER A 488 18.45 -10.22 25.19
N ASN A 489 19.13 -11.35 25.07
CA ASN A 489 19.80 -12.05 26.18
C ASN A 489 21.13 -11.40 26.63
N GLU A 490 21.70 -10.48 25.84
CA GLU A 490 22.95 -9.78 26.14
C GLU A 490 22.72 -8.41 26.82
N ILE A 491 21.51 -7.86 26.72
CA ILE A 491 21.17 -6.52 27.24
C ILE A 491 21.41 -6.44 28.75
N PHE A 492 20.89 -7.38 29.54
CA PHE A 492 21.04 -7.36 31.00
C PHE A 492 22.51 -7.47 31.44
N PRO A 493 23.32 -8.43 30.93
CA PRO A 493 24.77 -8.46 31.15
C PRO A 493 25.46 -7.14 30.84
N PHE A 494 25.15 -6.53 29.69
CA PHE A 494 25.70 -5.24 29.29
C PHE A 494 25.39 -4.14 30.31
N VAL A 495 24.11 -3.97 30.69
CA VAL A 495 23.68 -2.95 31.65
C VAL A 495 24.40 -3.11 32.99
N VAL A 496 24.52 -4.34 33.50
CA VAL A 496 25.22 -4.63 34.75
C VAL A 496 26.72 -4.31 34.65
N GLN A 497 27.37 -4.68 33.55
CA GLN A 497 28.80 -4.40 33.32
C GLN A 497 29.07 -2.89 33.19
N ARG A 498 28.18 -2.16 32.48
CA ARG A 498 28.24 -0.70 32.33
C ARG A 498 28.14 0.00 33.68
N ILE A 499 27.16 -0.35 34.51
CA ILE A 499 26.97 0.23 35.86
C ILE A 499 28.20 -0.03 36.75
N ARG A 500 28.78 -1.24 36.69
CA ARG A 500 29.96 -1.59 37.49
C ARG A 500 31.26 -1.00 36.97
N GLN A 501 31.27 -0.47 35.74
CA GLN A 501 32.44 0.03 35.02
C GLN A 501 33.64 -0.94 35.05
N LYS A 502 33.38 -2.25 35.03
CA LYS A 502 34.42 -3.28 35.18
C LYS A 502 34.14 -4.47 34.27
N GLY A 503 35.12 -4.78 33.41
CA GLY A 503 35.07 -5.96 32.54
C GLY A 503 33.95 -5.90 31.50
N ILE A 504 33.70 -4.72 30.92
CA ILE A 504 32.70 -4.58 29.85
C ILE A 504 33.20 -5.36 28.63
N SER A 505 32.41 -6.35 28.22
CA SER A 505 32.75 -7.23 27.11
C SER A 505 32.66 -6.46 25.80
N SER A 506 33.68 -6.56 24.96
CA SER A 506 33.76 -5.83 23.69
C SER A 506 32.64 -6.22 22.72
N GLU A 507 32.09 -7.42 22.85
CA GLU A 507 30.98 -7.93 22.04
C GLU A 507 29.67 -7.14 22.23
N TYR A 508 29.51 -6.38 23.32
CA TYR A 508 28.33 -5.55 23.57
C TYR A 508 28.49 -4.12 23.04
N LEU A 509 29.72 -3.66 22.88
CA LEU A 509 30.02 -2.25 22.63
C LEU A 509 30.02 -1.91 21.15
N GLU A 510 29.41 -0.79 20.79
CA GLU A 510 29.57 -0.22 19.46
C GLU A 510 30.94 0.46 19.34
N ARG A 511 31.84 -0.10 18.54
CA ARG A 511 33.17 0.46 18.26
C ARG A 511 33.60 0.14 16.82
N PRO A 512 33.76 1.14 15.95
CA PRO A 512 33.56 2.58 16.19
C PRO A 512 32.07 2.96 16.25
N GLY A 513 31.69 3.93 17.09
CA GLY A 513 30.28 4.32 17.30
C GLY A 513 29.89 5.66 16.71
N GLN A 514 28.60 5.87 16.42
CA GLN A 514 28.06 7.10 15.83
C GLN A 514 27.51 8.08 16.87
N LEU A 515 26.96 7.59 17.98
CA LEU A 515 26.34 8.44 19.02
C LEU A 515 27.36 9.41 19.62
N GLY A 516 28.58 8.92 19.88
CA GLY A 516 29.67 9.77 20.32
C GLY A 516 30.02 10.86 19.28
N SER A 517 30.02 10.49 17.99
CA SER A 517 30.30 11.44 16.90
C SER A 517 29.24 12.53 16.83
N VAL A 518 27.96 12.16 16.99
CA VAL A 518 26.84 13.10 17.05
C VAL A 518 27.01 14.07 18.21
N LEU A 519 27.24 13.57 19.43
CA LEU A 519 27.39 14.41 20.61
C LEU A 519 28.58 15.39 20.43
N LEU A 520 29.76 14.89 20.05
CA LEU A 520 30.93 15.73 19.79
C LEU A 520 30.67 16.79 18.72
N SER A 521 29.98 16.42 17.62
CA SER A 521 29.69 17.35 16.52
C SER A 521 28.74 18.50 16.90
N LEU A 522 27.95 18.32 17.96
CA LEU A 522 26.98 19.30 18.45
C LEU A 522 27.52 20.13 19.62
N ALA A 523 28.67 19.78 20.18
CA ALA A 523 29.18 20.40 21.41
C ALA A 523 29.39 21.92 21.29
N SER A 524 29.90 22.40 20.14
CA SER A 524 30.07 23.83 19.90
C SER A 524 28.73 24.58 19.79
N GLU A 525 27.68 23.94 19.28
CA GLU A 525 26.36 24.56 19.09
C GLU A 525 25.60 24.75 20.40
N PHE A 526 25.92 23.96 21.42
CA PHE A 526 25.33 24.04 22.74
C PHE A 526 26.26 24.68 23.78
N ASP A 527 27.30 25.38 23.34
CA ASP A 527 28.29 26.04 24.20
C ASP A 527 28.97 25.08 25.20
N GLN A 528 29.24 23.83 24.77
CA GLN A 528 29.86 22.79 25.59
C GLN A 528 31.25 22.37 25.09
N ALA A 529 31.79 23.03 24.06
CA ALA A 529 33.08 22.65 23.49
C ALA A 529 34.25 22.79 24.48
N SER A 530 34.33 23.93 25.20
CA SER A 530 35.41 24.17 26.17
C SER A 530 35.36 23.18 27.34
N ASP A 531 34.18 22.97 27.91
CA ASP A 531 34.01 22.03 29.03
C ASP A 531 34.33 20.59 28.61
N LEU A 532 34.02 20.24 27.37
CA LEU A 532 34.31 18.92 26.82
C LEU A 532 35.81 18.72 26.58
N ASP A 533 36.52 19.74 26.06
CA ASP A 533 37.97 19.69 25.83
C ASP A 533 38.75 19.37 27.12
N ASP A 534 38.32 19.88 28.27
CA ASP A 534 38.93 19.60 29.58
C ASP A 534 38.82 18.13 30.01
N VAL A 535 37.79 17.42 29.53
CA VAL A 535 37.47 16.04 29.92
C VAL A 535 37.59 15.02 28.78
N LEU A 536 38.05 15.41 27.60
CA LEU A 536 38.22 14.51 26.45
C LEU A 536 39.13 13.32 26.74
N HIS A 537 40.07 13.46 27.68
CA HIS A 537 40.92 12.35 28.15
C HIS A 537 40.13 11.14 28.69
N LEU A 538 38.87 11.33 29.12
CA LEU A 538 37.97 10.24 29.52
C LEU A 538 37.56 9.34 28.35
N LEU A 539 37.67 9.85 27.12
CA LEU A 539 37.34 9.18 25.88
C LEU A 539 38.59 8.73 25.10
N ASP A 540 39.79 8.80 25.71
CA ASP A 540 41.04 8.37 25.07
C ASP A 540 40.90 6.96 24.47
N LYS A 541 41.38 6.81 23.23
CA LYS A 541 41.31 5.58 22.41
C LYS A 541 39.92 5.17 21.93
N ASN A 542 38.86 5.87 22.29
CA ASN A 542 37.54 5.63 21.70
C ASN A 542 37.55 6.02 20.22
N HIS A 543 36.81 5.26 19.42
CA HIS A 543 36.69 5.48 17.98
C HIS A 543 35.29 5.97 17.64
N PHE A 544 35.25 7.03 16.85
CA PHE A 544 34.06 7.78 16.46
C PHE A 544 33.88 7.63 14.96
N ASN A 545 32.70 7.18 14.52
CA ASN A 545 32.39 6.96 13.10
C ASN A 545 31.25 7.83 12.62
N LEU A 546 31.35 8.29 11.37
CA LEU A 546 30.24 8.84 10.58
C LEU A 546 30.33 8.25 9.18
N PHE A 547 29.18 7.95 8.58
CA PHE A 547 29.12 7.46 7.21
C PHE A 547 28.69 8.57 6.25
N PHE A 548 29.50 8.81 5.21
CA PHE A 548 29.20 9.77 4.16
C PHE A 548 28.78 9.03 2.89
N PRO A 549 27.50 9.08 2.48
CA PRO A 549 27.06 8.45 1.23
C PRO A 549 27.62 9.22 0.03
N SER A 550 27.91 8.52 -1.07
CA SER A 550 28.24 9.20 -2.34
C SER A 550 27.01 9.89 -2.95
N ASN A 551 25.82 9.35 -2.70
CA ASN A 551 24.55 9.90 -3.13
C ASN A 551 23.52 9.75 -2.01
N ILE A 552 22.81 10.82 -1.68
CA ILE A 552 21.82 10.81 -0.61
C ILE A 552 20.63 9.87 -0.91
N ILE A 553 20.37 9.57 -2.19
CA ILE A 553 19.35 8.60 -2.60
C ILE A 553 19.59 7.22 -1.98
N GLU A 554 20.85 6.88 -1.75
CA GLU A 554 21.23 5.57 -1.23
C GLU A 554 20.89 5.39 0.25
N PHE A 555 20.57 6.46 1.00
CA PHE A 555 20.09 6.33 2.37
C PHE A 555 18.76 5.55 2.45
N GLY A 556 17.98 5.55 1.37
CA GLY A 556 16.79 4.72 1.20
C GLY A 556 17.06 3.26 0.87
N LEU A 557 18.31 2.80 0.89
CA LEU A 557 18.68 1.39 0.65
C LEU A 557 19.01 0.68 1.97
N SER A 558 18.63 -0.59 2.07
CA SER A 558 19.02 -1.50 3.16
C SER A 558 20.54 -1.60 3.32
N LYS A 559 21.26 -1.59 2.20
CA LYS A 559 22.73 -1.53 2.16
C LYS A 559 23.16 -0.42 1.22
N ILE A 560 23.94 0.53 1.73
CA ILE A 560 24.52 1.61 0.94
C ILE A 560 25.74 1.06 0.19
N PRO A 561 25.72 0.97 -1.15
CA PRO A 561 26.83 0.43 -1.92
C PRO A 561 27.99 1.42 -2.06
N HIS A 562 27.73 2.74 -2.01
CA HIS A 562 28.72 3.77 -2.26
C HIS A 562 28.78 4.82 -1.13
N GLY A 563 29.99 5.04 -0.63
CA GLY A 563 30.25 6.02 0.41
C GLY A 563 31.52 5.71 1.17
N GLN A 564 31.77 6.49 2.21
CA GLN A 564 32.98 6.42 3.01
C GLN A 564 32.62 6.39 4.50
N ASN A 565 33.12 5.37 5.21
CA ASN A 565 33.21 5.44 6.66
C ASN A 565 34.34 6.37 7.04
N PHE A 566 34.02 7.37 7.83
CA PHE A 566 34.95 8.32 8.38
C PHE A 566 35.10 8.06 9.87
N THR A 567 36.22 7.44 10.22
CA THR A 567 36.52 7.07 11.61
C THR A 567 37.67 7.93 12.14
N GLN A 568 37.51 8.47 13.34
CA GLN A 568 38.55 9.15 14.09
C GLN A 568 38.71 8.55 15.48
N GLN A 569 39.92 8.55 16.00
CA GLN A 569 40.25 8.12 17.35
C GLN A 569 40.64 9.32 18.23
N CYS A 570 39.94 9.48 19.36
CA CYS A 570 40.32 10.47 20.37
C CYS A 570 41.69 10.10 20.98
N GLY A 571 42.59 11.09 21.08
CA GLY A 571 43.98 10.87 21.52
C GLY A 571 44.98 10.62 20.41
N ARG A 572 44.49 10.34 19.20
CA ARG A 572 45.34 10.12 18.03
C ARG A 572 45.05 11.12 16.92
N ASP A 573 43.78 11.22 16.51
CA ASP A 573 43.36 12.01 15.35
C ASP A 573 42.82 13.39 15.75
N PHE A 574 42.33 13.53 16.99
CA PHE A 574 41.91 14.80 17.59
C PHE A 574 42.09 14.79 19.10
N TRP A 575 42.30 15.98 19.67
CA TRP A 575 42.34 16.26 21.11
C TRP A 575 41.48 17.46 21.51
N THR A 576 40.83 18.12 20.56
CA THR A 576 39.81 19.15 20.82
C THR A 576 38.56 18.91 19.99
N VAL A 577 37.42 19.40 20.47
CA VAL A 577 36.14 19.42 19.73
C VAL A 577 36.31 20.15 18.40
N LYS A 578 37.07 21.24 18.39
CA LYS A 578 37.35 21.99 17.17
C LYS A 578 38.04 21.12 16.12
N GLU A 579 39.14 20.44 16.48
CA GLU A 579 39.84 19.51 15.58
C GLU A 579 38.91 18.41 15.05
N PHE A 580 38.08 17.83 15.92
CA PHE A 580 37.09 16.82 15.52
C PHE A 580 36.14 17.36 14.43
N THR A 581 35.56 18.54 14.66
CA THR A 581 34.62 19.18 13.73
C THR A 581 35.26 19.68 12.43
N ASP A 582 36.50 20.18 12.49
CA ASP A 582 37.26 20.64 11.33
C ASP A 582 37.56 19.46 10.39
N ASN A 583 38.01 18.34 10.96
CA ASN A 583 38.27 17.09 10.24
C ASN A 583 37.00 16.54 9.55
N ILE A 584 35.84 16.62 10.22
CA ILE A 584 34.53 16.26 9.63
C ILE A 584 34.21 17.16 8.44
N THR A 585 34.35 18.48 8.62
CA THR A 585 33.95 19.49 7.62
C THR A 585 34.82 19.40 6.36
N GLN A 586 36.10 19.08 6.51
CA GLN A 586 37.01 18.88 5.37
C GLN A 586 36.59 17.66 4.52
N THR A 587 36.13 16.60 5.17
CA THR A 587 35.71 15.35 4.52
C THR A 587 34.32 15.45 3.89
N SER A 588 33.39 16.20 4.50
CA SER A 588 32.04 16.36 3.96
C SER A 588 32.00 17.18 2.65
N LYS A 589 32.83 18.23 2.56
CA LYS A 589 32.93 19.10 1.36
C LYS A 589 33.41 18.37 0.10
N THR A 590 34.03 17.21 0.24
CA THR A 590 34.61 16.45 -0.87
C THR A 590 33.67 15.36 -1.43
N ASN A 591 32.59 15.00 -0.72
CA ASN A 591 31.91 13.72 -0.94
C ASN A 591 30.39 13.75 -1.17
N VAL A 592 29.71 14.90 -1.12
CA VAL A 592 28.23 14.92 -1.22
C VAL A 592 27.76 15.60 -2.51
N MET A 593 27.36 14.79 -3.49
CA MET A 593 26.49 15.25 -4.58
C MET A 593 25.04 15.21 -4.07
N ILE A 594 24.49 16.37 -3.69
CA ILE A 594 23.04 16.52 -3.60
C ILE A 594 22.54 16.41 -5.03
N THR A 595 21.73 15.40 -5.33
CA THR A 595 21.12 15.29 -6.65
C THR A 595 20.36 16.57 -6.98
N GLU A 596 20.72 17.24 -8.08
CA GLU A 596 20.05 18.44 -8.62
C GLU A 596 18.53 18.23 -8.89
N ALA A 597 18.06 16.98 -8.80
CA ALA A 597 16.71 16.55 -9.10
C ALA A 597 15.69 16.69 -7.95
N LEU A 598 16.09 16.97 -6.70
CA LEU A 598 15.15 17.14 -5.58
C LEU A 598 15.02 18.60 -5.14
N ASP A 599 13.78 19.03 -4.92
CA ASP A 599 13.49 20.21 -4.08
C ASP A 599 14.14 20.05 -2.70
N GLN A 600 14.75 21.11 -2.19
CA GLN A 600 15.46 21.15 -0.92
C GLN A 600 14.56 20.72 0.24
N ASN A 601 13.28 21.09 0.22
CA ASN A 601 12.32 20.69 1.26
C ASN A 601 12.01 19.19 1.23
N LEU A 602 11.93 18.61 0.02
CA LEU A 602 11.69 17.17 -0.16
C LEU A 602 12.94 16.37 0.27
N ALA A 603 14.13 16.85 -0.09
CA ALA A 603 15.39 16.26 0.33
C ALA A 603 15.52 16.27 1.87
N GLN A 604 15.19 17.38 2.51
CA GLN A 604 15.21 17.49 3.97
C GLN A 604 14.23 16.53 4.65
N PHE A 605 12.99 16.43 4.13
CA PHE A 605 12.01 15.47 4.63
C PHE A 605 12.52 14.03 4.54
N PHE A 606 13.06 13.68 3.37
CA PHE A 606 13.62 12.37 3.14
C PHE A 606 14.74 12.04 4.14
N ILE A 607 15.71 12.94 4.30
CA ILE A 607 16.88 12.67 5.15
C ILE A 607 16.42 12.41 6.58
N MET A 608 15.45 13.20 7.08
CA MET A 608 14.88 12.99 8.41
C MET A 608 14.10 11.68 8.50
N ALA A 609 13.34 11.31 7.46
CA ALA A 609 12.62 10.05 7.40
C ALA A 609 13.58 8.85 7.47
N ALA A 610 14.66 8.87 6.69
CA ALA A 610 15.69 7.83 6.73
C ALA A 610 16.41 7.78 8.07
N SER A 611 16.75 8.93 8.66
CA SER A 611 17.44 9.03 9.96
C SER A 611 16.57 8.50 11.12
N ASN A 612 15.26 8.77 11.08
CA ASN A 612 14.31 8.25 12.08
C ASN A 612 13.88 6.79 11.81
N THR A 613 14.12 6.26 10.61
CA THR A 613 13.85 4.85 10.25
C THR A 613 15.05 3.94 10.52
N HIS A 614 16.26 4.43 10.18
CA HIS A 614 17.53 3.72 10.29
C HIS A 614 18.50 4.55 11.11
N SER A 615 18.87 4.04 12.28
CA SER A 615 19.69 4.78 13.25
C SER A 615 21.13 5.06 12.81
N ASP A 616 21.59 4.40 11.75
CA ASP A 616 22.92 4.52 11.15
C ASP A 616 22.94 5.48 9.94
N ARG A 617 21.84 6.19 9.67
CA ARG A 617 21.73 7.20 8.61
C ARG A 617 21.78 8.58 9.24
N ILE A 618 22.94 9.23 9.22
CA ILE A 618 23.13 10.57 9.79
C ILE A 618 23.68 11.48 8.70
N HIS A 619 22.94 12.53 8.36
CA HIS A 619 23.39 13.50 7.38
C HIS A 619 23.73 14.84 8.04
N LEU A 620 25.02 15.19 8.02
CA LEU A 620 25.52 16.40 8.71
C LEU A 620 25.12 17.74 8.06
N SER A 621 24.46 17.75 6.89
CA SER A 621 24.01 19.00 6.24
C SER A 621 22.56 19.36 6.60
N LEU A 622 21.91 18.53 7.42
CA LEU A 622 20.66 18.86 8.10
C LEU A 622 20.84 20.06 9.01
#